data_AF-A0A956DIL7-F1
#
_entry.id   AF-A0A956DIL7-F1
#
_cell.length_a   1.000
_cell.length_b   1.000
_cell.length_c   1.000
_cell.angle_alpha   90.00
_cell.angle_beta   90.00
_cell.angle_gamma   90.00
#
_symmetry.space_group_name_H-M   'P 1'
#
loop_
_entity.id
_entity.type
_entity.pdbx_description
1 polymer ?
#
loop_
_entity_poly.entity_id
_entity_poly.type
_entity_poly.pdbx_seq_one_letter_code
_entity_poly.pdbx_strand_id
1 'polypeptide(L)'
;MRYLPHTPEEIASMLDACGLASVDDLFASIPQAVRDKAHLSLEPALDETTLMRHVSELADKNAASRMVSFLGAGAYDHVFPQAADQLLLRSEF
;
A
#
# COMPACT_ATOMS: atom_id res chain seq x y z
N MET A 1 3.07 -7.73 -7.40
CA MET A 1 4.50 -7.57 -7.06
C MET A 1 4.74 -7.99 -5.62
N ARG A 2 5.90 -8.57 -5.29
CA ARG A 2 6.26 -8.88 -3.90
C ARG A 2 6.74 -7.60 -3.22
N TYR A 3 6.01 -7.11 -2.22
CA TYR A 3 6.37 -5.88 -1.50
C TYR A 3 7.61 -6.07 -0.62
N LEU A 4 7.78 -7.27 -0.06
CA LEU A 4 8.94 -7.59 0.75
C LEU A 4 10.16 -7.80 -0.16
N PRO A 5 11.24 -7.02 0.03
CA PRO A 5 12.41 -7.07 -0.86
C PRO A 5 13.26 -8.31 -0.62
N HIS A 6 13.17 -8.93 0.57
CA HIS A 6 14.07 -9.99 0.99
C HIS A 6 13.51 -11.39 0.76
N THR A 7 14.37 -12.31 0.34
CA THR A 7 14.07 -13.75 0.31
C THR A 7 14.27 -14.39 1.69
N PRO A 8 13.69 -15.58 1.95
CA PRO A 8 13.94 -16.30 3.20
C PRO A 8 15.43 -16.59 3.45
N GLU A 9 16.20 -16.84 2.40
CA GLU A 9 17.64 -17.09 2.47
C GLU A 9 18.41 -15.83 2.88
N GLU A 10 18.04 -14.67 2.33
CA GLU A 10 18.63 -13.39 2.72
C GLU A 10 18.32 -13.04 4.17
N ILE A 11 17.06 -13.26 4.60
CA ILE A 11 16.66 -13.08 6.01
C ILE A 11 17.50 -13.98 6.92
N ALA A 12 17.69 -15.25 6.56
CA ALA A 12 18.51 -16.18 7.34
C ALA A 12 19.97 -15.72 7.43
N SER A 13 20.57 -15.26 6.32
CA SER A 13 21.94 -14.73 6.31
C SER A 13 22.08 -13.47 7.17
N MET A 14 21.08 -12.59 7.18
CA MET A 14 21.08 -11.39 8.01
C MET A 14 20.94 -11.73 9.50
N LEU A 15 20.07 -12.69 9.85
CA LEU A 15 19.91 -13.15 11.22
C LEU A 15 21.19 -13.80 11.77
N ASP A 16 21.86 -14.63 10.96
CA ASP A 16 23.15 -15.25 11.31
C ASP A 16 24.23 -14.18 11.54
N ALA A 17 24.31 -13.19 10.66
CA ALA A 17 25.24 -12.06 10.83
C ALA A 17 24.97 -11.24 12.11
N CYS A 18 23.72 -11.18 12.57
CA CYS A 18 23.33 -10.56 13.82
C CYS A 18 23.41 -11.50 15.04
N GLY A 19 23.67 -12.80 14.86
CA GLY A 19 23.68 -13.79 15.92
C GLY A 19 22.29 -14.06 16.52
N LEU A 20 21.22 -13.91 15.74
CA LEU A 20 19.83 -14.09 16.17
C LEU A 20 19.22 -15.34 15.53
N ALA A 21 18.24 -15.95 16.21
CA ALA A 21 17.60 -17.18 15.76
C ALA A 21 16.32 -16.91 14.96
N SER A 22 15.67 -15.77 15.20
CA SER A 22 14.41 -15.41 14.56
C SER A 22 14.28 -13.89 14.38
N VAL A 23 13.36 -13.50 13.49
CA VAL A 23 12.96 -12.10 13.32
C VAL A 23 12.35 -11.54 14.62
N ASP A 24 11.70 -12.38 15.43
CA ASP A 24 11.10 -11.96 16.70
C ASP A 24 12.14 -11.50 17.72
N ASP A 25 13.38 -12.01 17.64
CA ASP A 25 14.47 -11.62 18.53
C ASP A 25 14.87 -10.15 18.34
N LEU A 26 14.66 -9.59 17.15
CA LEU A 26 14.89 -8.16 16.86
C LEU A 26 13.97 -7.24 17.70
N PHE A 27 12.86 -7.78 18.19
CA PHE A 27 11.86 -7.04 18.98
C PHE A 27 11.93 -7.34 20.48
N ALA A 28 12.98 -8.02 20.96
CA ALA A 28 13.12 -8.41 22.37
C ALA A 28 13.08 -7.23 23.37
N SER A 29 13.46 -6.03 22.91
CA SER A 29 13.40 -4.79 23.71
C SER A 29 11.97 -4.30 23.98
N ILE A 30 10.97 -4.80 23.24
CA ILE A 30 9.57 -4.40 23.38
C ILE A 30 8.89 -5.33 24.40
N PRO A 31 8.30 -4.81 25.49
CA PRO A 31 7.60 -5.63 26.47
C PRO A 31 6.49 -6.49 25.85
N GLN A 32 6.42 -7.77 26.22
CA GLN A 32 5.47 -8.74 25.67
C GLN A 32 4.00 -8.27 25.81
N ALA A 33 3.67 -7.67 26.95
CA ALA A 33 2.31 -7.18 27.24
C ALA A 33 1.82 -6.09 26.26
N VAL A 34 2.73 -5.43 25.54
CA VAL A 34 2.42 -4.47 24.47
C VAL A 34 2.35 -5.19 23.12
N ARG A 35 3.24 -6.16 22.87
CA ARG A 35 3.27 -6.97 21.64
C ARG A 35 2.00 -7.81 21.45
N ASP A 36 1.50 -8.45 22.51
CA ASP A 36 0.30 -9.29 22.45
C ASP A 36 -0.98 -8.50 22.12
N LYS A 37 -0.95 -7.18 22.30
CA LYS A 37 -2.05 -6.28 21.96
C LYS A 37 -1.95 -5.70 20.56
N ALA A 38 -0.90 -6.02 19.82
CA ALA A 38 -0.62 -5.44 18.50
C ALA A 38 -1.41 -6.12 17.34
N HIS A 39 -2.45 -6.89 17.66
CA HIS A 39 -3.33 -7.45 16.64
C HIS A 39 -4.24 -6.35 16.08
N LEU A 40 -4.04 -6.02 14.81
CA LEU A 40 -4.91 -5.10 14.08
C LEU A 40 -6.18 -5.84 13.65
N SER A 41 -7.34 -5.27 13.96
CA SER A 41 -8.64 -5.75 13.46
C SER A 41 -8.81 -5.28 12.01
N LEU A 42 -8.15 -5.97 11.09
CA LEU A 42 -8.21 -5.70 9.65
C LEU A 42 -8.93 -6.85 8.93
N GLU A 43 -9.51 -6.52 7.79
CA GLU A 43 -10.06 -7.52 6.87
C GLU A 43 -8.93 -8.41 6.30
N PRO A 44 -9.26 -9.61 5.79
CA PRO A 44 -8.28 -10.50 5.18
C PRO A 44 -7.52 -9.83 4.04
N ALA A 45 -6.23 -10.15 3.92
CA ALA A 45 -5.42 -9.67 2.81
C ALA A 45 -5.99 -10.13 1.48
N LEU A 46 -6.07 -9.20 0.52
CA LEU A 46 -6.49 -9.47 -0.85
C LEU A 46 -5.26 -9.62 -1.75
N ASP A 47 -5.33 -10.52 -2.73
CA ASP A 47 -4.36 -10.55 -3.82
C ASP A 47 -4.48 -9.29 -4.69
N GLU A 48 -3.43 -8.97 -5.44
CA GLU A 48 -3.36 -7.76 -6.26
C GLU A 48 -4.54 -7.60 -7.23
N THR A 49 -4.98 -8.69 -7.86
CA THR A 49 -6.07 -8.63 -8.85
C THR A 49 -7.41 -8.37 -8.16
N THR A 50 -7.65 -9.06 -7.05
CA THR A 50 -8.87 -8.86 -6.25
C THR A 50 -8.91 -7.49 -5.60
N LEU A 51 -7.78 -6.99 -5.11
CA LEU A 51 -7.67 -5.65 -4.54
C LEU A 51 -8.00 -4.57 -5.59
N MET A 52 -7.41 -4.66 -6.79
CA MET A 52 -7.67 -3.71 -7.87
C MET A 52 -9.15 -3.69 -8.29
N ARG A 53 -9.78 -4.87 -8.37
CA ARG A 53 -11.22 -4.98 -8.63
C ARG A 53 -12.03 -4.34 -7.50
N HIS A 54 -11.71 -4.66 -6.24
CA HIS A 54 -12.43 -4.15 -5.08
C HIS A 54 -12.39 -2.61 -5.01
N VAL A 55 -11.22 -2.02 -5.21
CA VAL A 55 -11.07 -0.56 -5.23
C VAL A 55 -11.82 0.08 -6.41
N SER A 56 -11.81 -0.57 -7.58
CA SER A 56 -12.59 -0.09 -8.74
C SER A 56 -14.10 -0.11 -8.47
N GLU A 57 -14.61 -1.18 -7.85
CA GLU A 57 -16.03 -1.29 -7.46
C GLU A 57 -16.43 -0.22 -6.44
N LEU A 58 -15.53 0.14 -5.52
CA LEU A 58 -15.75 1.25 -4.59
C LEU A 58 -15.78 2.60 -5.33
N ALA A 59 -14.84 2.82 -6.25
CA ALA A 59 -14.79 4.05 -7.04
C ALA A 59 -16.05 4.25 -7.90
N ASP A 60 -16.61 3.17 -8.43
CA ASP A 60 -17.82 3.18 -9.26
C ASP A 60 -19.08 3.64 -8.52
N LYS A 61 -19.09 3.61 -7.18
CA LYS A 61 -20.18 4.18 -6.38
C LYS A 61 -20.25 5.70 -6.47
N ASN A 62 -19.16 6.37 -6.89
CA ASN A 62 -19.11 7.82 -7.05
C ASN A 62 -19.73 8.28 -8.38
N ALA A 63 -21.04 8.13 -8.55
CA ALA A 63 -21.72 8.45 -9.81
C ALA A 63 -21.48 9.90 -10.32
N ALA A 64 -21.27 10.85 -9.40
CA ALA A 64 -20.99 12.25 -9.73
C ALA A 64 -19.65 12.46 -10.46
N SER A 65 -18.68 11.55 -10.30
CA SER A 65 -17.36 11.67 -10.95
C SER A 65 -17.41 11.54 -12.48
N ARG A 66 -18.50 10.95 -13.01
CA ARG A 66 -18.71 10.75 -14.44
C ARG A 66 -19.64 11.81 -15.06
N MET A 67 -20.13 12.75 -14.26
CA MET A 67 -21.05 13.79 -14.73
C MET A 67 -20.26 15.03 -15.17
N VAL A 68 -20.76 15.71 -16.20
CA VAL A 68 -20.24 17.03 -16.56
C VAL A 68 -20.64 18.03 -15.46
N SER A 69 -19.65 18.65 -14.82
CA SER A 69 -19.87 19.60 -13.72
C SER A 69 -19.72 21.04 -14.18
N PHE A 70 -20.76 21.84 -13.98
CA PHE A 70 -20.75 23.30 -14.20
C PHE A 70 -20.84 24.09 -12.88
N LEU A 71 -20.64 23.44 -11.73
CA LEU A 71 -20.74 24.09 -10.42
C LEU A 71 -19.67 25.17 -10.18
N GLY A 72 -18.49 25.01 -10.79
CA GLY A 72 -17.42 26.00 -10.71
C GLY A 72 -16.86 26.18 -9.30
N ALA A 73 -16.84 27.42 -8.81
CA ALA A 73 -16.29 27.81 -7.50
C ALA A 73 -14.79 27.50 -7.30
N GLY A 74 -13.99 27.67 -8.37
CA GLY A 74 -12.54 27.46 -8.34
C GLY A 74 -12.09 26.04 -8.75
N ALA A 75 -13.02 25.13 -9.02
CA ALA A 75 -12.74 23.82 -9.62
C ALA A 75 -13.49 23.70 -10.96
N TYR A 76 -12.76 23.39 -12.02
CA TYR A 76 -13.30 23.29 -13.37
C TYR A 76 -12.72 22.06 -14.07
N ASP A 77 -13.52 21.46 -14.94
CA ASP A 77 -13.05 20.37 -15.78
C ASP A 77 -12.11 20.91 -16.87
N HIS A 78 -10.98 20.24 -17.06
CA HIS A 78 -9.91 20.68 -17.95
C HIS A 78 -9.34 19.52 -18.75
N VAL A 79 -8.98 19.79 -20.01
CA VAL A 79 -8.26 18.80 -20.82
C VAL A 79 -6.80 18.79 -20.39
N PHE A 80 -6.37 17.66 -19.81
CA PHE A 80 -4.98 17.45 -19.43
C PHE A 80 -4.17 16.78 -20.56
N PRO A 81 -2.94 17.24 -20.85
CA PRO A 81 -2.07 16.57 -21.83
C PRO A 81 -1.63 15.18 -21.32
N GLN A 82 -1.68 14.16 -22.19
CA GLN A 82 -1.24 12.79 -21.86
C GLN A 82 0.22 12.70 -21.39
N ALA A 83 1.07 13.65 -21.80
CA ALA A 83 2.45 13.73 -21.33
C ALA A 83 2.54 13.96 -19.81
N ALA A 84 1.53 14.58 -19.18
CA ALA A 84 1.49 14.77 -17.73
C ALA A 84 1.35 13.43 -17.00
N ASP A 85 0.51 12.51 -17.47
CA ASP A 85 0.35 11.18 -16.87
C ASP A 85 1.66 10.40 -16.88
N GLN A 86 2.42 10.48 -17.97
CA GLN A 86 3.73 9.84 -18.09
C GLN A 86 4.77 10.40 -17.10
N LEU A 87 4.61 11.64 -16.66
CA LEU A 87 5.44 12.24 -15.62
C LEU A 87 4.96 11.81 -14.23
N LEU A 88 3.65 11.87 -13.98
CA LEU A 88 3.04 11.56 -12.68
C LEU A 88 3.17 10.07 -12.28
N LEU A 89 3.24 9.17 -13.26
CA LEU A 89 3.36 7.73 -13.01
C LEU A 89 4.81 7.26 -12.80
N ARG A 90 5.79 8.16 -12.91
CA ARG A 90 7.19 7.83 -12.61
C ARG A 90 7.42 7.95 -11.11
N SER A 91 8.00 6.92 -10.52
CA SER A 91 8.33 6.89 -9.09
C SER A 91 9.41 7.90 -8.67
N GLU A 92 10.10 8.53 -9.62
CA GLU A 92 11.19 9.49 -9.39
C GLU A 92 10.73 10.96 -9.25
N PHE A 93 9.43 11.22 -9.40
CA PHE A 93 8.78 12.53 -9.26
C PHE A 93 7.61 12.44 -8.27
#